data_AF-A0A7Z9GXA3-F1
#
_entry.id   AF-A0A7Z9GXA3-F1
#
_cell.length_a   1.000
_cell.length_b   1.000
_cell.length_c   1.000
_cell.angle_alpha   90.00
_cell.angle_beta   90.00
_cell.angle_gamma   90.00
#
_symmetry.space_group_name_H-M   'P 1'
#
loop_
_entity.id
_entity.type
_entity.pdbx_description
1 polymer ?
#
loop_
_entity_poly.entity_id
_entity_poly.type
_entity_poly.pdbx_seq_one_letter_code
_entity_poly.pdbx_strand_id
1 'polypeptide(L)'
;MSMRAEITSASSLPSSHDLWPVADWDVSAEFKFLPQVPRGWNSLGVKLPKATSRIMNQPYQPPAGPWYRKYLNAARGWRLGMAGQSSFLVHLVCTVLVGITAILLSVSLEQWCLLGLCVSCVLSAELFNSAIERLAHSIDDQYNDQIGAALDIAAGAVLMTAIAAVAIGSSLFVSRWLELSGN
;
A
#
# COMPACT_ATOMS: atom_id res chain seq x y z
N MET A 1 -44.40 22.52 15.22
CA MET A 1 -43.38 23.25 14.44
C MET A 1 -42.63 22.24 13.58
N SER A 2 -42.92 22.23 12.28
CA SER A 2 -42.34 21.32 11.30
C SER A 2 -40.95 21.81 10.90
N MET A 3 -39.92 21.03 11.16
CA MET A 3 -38.55 21.30 10.74
C MET A 3 -38.39 20.79 9.30
N ARG A 4 -38.76 21.63 8.34
CA ARG A 4 -38.57 21.39 6.91
C ARG A 4 -37.11 21.72 6.62
N ALA A 5 -36.24 20.72 6.66
CA ALA A 5 -34.87 20.86 6.20
C ALA A 5 -34.89 21.28 4.72
N GLU A 6 -34.36 22.45 4.44
CA GLU A 6 -34.04 22.94 3.10
C GLU A 6 -33.17 21.89 2.41
N ILE A 7 -33.78 21.11 1.52
CA ILE A 7 -33.07 20.37 0.49
C ILE A 7 -32.68 21.42 -0.54
N THR A 8 -31.54 22.06 -0.32
CA THR A 8 -30.87 22.90 -1.31
C THR A 8 -30.71 22.06 -2.57
N SER A 9 -31.17 22.61 -3.70
CA SER A 9 -31.28 21.95 -5.00
C SER A 9 -30.01 21.19 -5.40
N ALA A 10 -30.10 19.86 -5.44
CA ALA A 10 -29.09 18.95 -5.99
C ALA A 10 -29.03 18.99 -7.54
N SER A 11 -29.09 20.19 -8.13
CA SER A 11 -29.06 20.41 -9.58
C SER A 11 -27.68 20.80 -10.11
N SER A 12 -26.68 20.92 -9.23
CA SER A 12 -25.30 21.28 -9.59
C SER A 12 -24.29 20.16 -9.30
N LEU A 13 -24.74 18.90 -9.27
CA LEU A 13 -23.79 17.79 -9.14
C LEU A 13 -22.89 17.78 -10.38
N PRO A 14 -21.55 17.77 -10.22
CA PRO A 14 -20.63 17.68 -11.34
C PRO A 14 -20.96 16.47 -12.20
N SER A 15 -20.74 16.59 -13.52
CA SER A 15 -20.97 15.45 -14.41
C SER A 15 -20.06 14.29 -14.00
N SER A 16 -20.40 13.04 -14.33
CA SER A 16 -19.57 11.88 -13.96
C SER A 16 -18.12 11.95 -14.47
N HIS A 17 -17.84 12.85 -15.42
CA HIS A 17 -16.49 13.14 -15.90
C HIS A 17 -15.70 14.15 -15.04
N ASP A 18 -16.40 14.93 -14.21
CA ASP A 18 -15.82 15.96 -13.33
C ASP A 18 -15.61 15.44 -11.89
N LEU A 19 -16.25 14.31 -11.53
CA LEU A 19 -16.12 13.68 -10.22
C LEU A 19 -14.76 12.99 -10.00
N TRP A 20 -13.92 12.88 -11.02
CA TRP A 20 -12.58 12.30 -10.92
C TRP A 20 -11.49 13.32 -11.32
N PRO A 21 -11.16 14.34 -10.51
CA PRO A 21 -9.94 15.08 -10.74
C PRO A 21 -8.74 14.16 -10.42
N VAL A 22 -7.92 13.88 -11.44
CA VAL A 22 -6.77 12.95 -11.37
C VAL A 22 -5.62 13.51 -10.52
N ALA A 23 -5.71 14.76 -10.08
CA ALA A 23 -4.58 15.50 -9.52
C ALA A 23 -4.43 15.37 -8.00
N ASP A 24 -5.49 15.02 -7.29
CA ASP A 24 -5.64 15.34 -5.86
C ASP A 24 -6.42 14.27 -5.11
N TRP A 25 -6.25 13.01 -5.52
CA TRP A 25 -6.80 11.87 -4.81
C TRP A 25 -6.42 11.93 -3.31
N ASP A 26 -7.37 12.33 -2.48
CA ASP A 26 -7.30 12.15 -1.05
C ASP A 26 -8.40 11.15 -0.71
N VAL A 27 -8.03 9.87 -0.66
CA VAL A 27 -8.93 8.79 -0.23
C VAL A 27 -9.55 9.08 1.14
N SER A 28 -8.90 9.89 1.97
CA SER A 28 -9.45 10.29 3.27
C SER A 28 -10.50 11.40 3.17
N ALA A 29 -10.50 12.20 2.09
CA ALA A 29 -11.51 13.22 1.84
C ALA A 29 -12.82 12.61 1.33
N GLU A 30 -12.76 11.67 0.38
CA GLU A 30 -13.98 11.04 -0.18
C GLU A 30 -14.72 10.16 0.85
N PHE A 31 -13.98 9.38 1.66
CA PHE A 31 -14.58 8.58 2.74
C PHE A 31 -15.20 9.43 3.86
N LYS A 32 -14.73 10.68 4.04
CA LYS A 32 -15.31 11.65 4.98
C LYS A 32 -16.65 12.22 4.53
N PHE A 33 -16.90 12.29 3.22
CA PHE A 33 -18.10 12.88 2.63
C PHE A 33 -19.19 11.87 2.28
N LEU A 34 -18.88 10.57 2.26
CA LEU A 34 -19.93 9.55 2.18
C LEU A 34 -20.68 9.51 3.53
N PRO A 35 -22.01 9.71 3.55
CA PRO A 35 -22.77 9.47 4.75
C PRO A 35 -22.55 8.01 5.13
N GLN A 36 -21.87 7.80 6.26
CA GLN A 36 -21.61 6.48 6.81
C GLN A 36 -22.95 5.80 7.05
N VAL A 37 -23.32 4.89 6.15
CA VAL A 37 -24.58 4.16 6.20
C VAL A 37 -24.51 3.24 7.42
N PRO A 38 -25.34 3.45 8.48
CA PRO A 38 -25.27 2.62 9.66
C PRO A 38 -25.44 1.14 9.29
N ARG A 39 -24.56 0.28 9.85
CA ARG A 39 -24.62 -1.18 9.64
C ARG A 39 -26.06 -1.66 9.95
N GLY A 40 -26.70 -2.38 9.01
CA GLY A 40 -28.06 -2.91 9.19
C GLY A 40 -29.20 -2.13 8.52
N TRP A 41 -28.92 -1.12 7.69
CA TRP A 41 -30.00 -0.38 7.02
C TRP A 41 -30.87 -1.25 6.10
N ASN A 42 -30.29 -2.30 5.51
CA ASN A 42 -31.00 -3.28 4.66
C ASN A 42 -31.93 -4.20 5.46
N SER A 43 -31.68 -4.43 6.76
CA SER A 43 -32.57 -5.25 7.60
C SER A 43 -33.76 -4.48 8.16
N LEU A 44 -33.74 -3.14 8.09
CA LEU A 44 -34.82 -2.26 8.54
C LEU A 44 -35.86 -1.94 7.46
N GLY A 45 -35.74 -2.51 6.25
CA GLY A 45 -36.69 -2.29 5.15
C GLY A 45 -36.74 -0.86 4.61
N VAL A 46 -35.80 0.00 5.00
CA VAL A 46 -35.74 1.40 4.59
C VAL A 46 -35.07 1.51 3.22
N LYS A 47 -35.79 2.05 2.23
CA LYS A 47 -35.22 2.31 0.89
C LYS A 47 -34.30 3.54 0.95
N LEU A 48 -33.04 3.36 0.55
CA LEU A 48 -32.10 4.47 0.39
C LEU A 48 -32.63 5.53 -0.59
N PRO A 49 -32.30 6.82 -0.40
CA PRO A 49 -32.55 7.84 -1.41
C PRO A 49 -31.96 7.41 -2.76
N LYS A 50 -32.68 7.68 -3.86
CA LYS A 50 -32.26 7.26 -5.23
C LYS A 50 -30.82 7.66 -5.57
N ALA A 51 -30.38 8.83 -5.10
CA ALA A 51 -29.01 9.31 -5.28
C ALA A 51 -27.98 8.42 -4.56
N THR A 52 -28.21 8.09 -3.29
CA THR A 52 -27.35 7.18 -2.51
C THR A 52 -27.29 5.78 -3.12
N SER A 53 -28.44 5.25 -3.57
CA SER A 53 -28.49 3.95 -4.24
C SER A 53 -27.76 3.93 -5.59
N ARG A 54 -27.67 5.07 -6.29
CA ARG A 54 -26.91 5.20 -7.54
C ARG A 54 -25.41 5.22 -7.29
N ILE A 55 -24.95 5.92 -6.25
CA ILE A 55 -23.54 5.99 -5.90
C ILE A 55 -23.06 4.63 -5.39
N MET A 56 -23.85 3.95 -4.55
CA MET A 56 -23.50 2.62 -4.02
C MET A 56 -23.52 1.51 -5.07
N ASN A 57 -24.36 1.62 -6.11
CA ASN A 57 -24.44 0.63 -7.18
C ASN A 57 -23.64 1.03 -8.42
N GLN A 58 -22.78 2.06 -8.34
CA GLN A 58 -21.84 2.32 -9.42
C GLN A 58 -20.78 1.21 -9.42
N PRO A 59 -20.65 0.43 -10.52
CA PRO A 59 -19.58 -0.55 -10.61
C PRO A 59 -18.25 0.20 -10.57
N TYR A 60 -17.29 -0.32 -9.80
CA TYR A 60 -15.92 0.20 -9.79
C TYR A 60 -15.42 0.30 -11.23
N GLN A 61 -15.16 1.54 -11.68
CA GLN A 61 -14.55 1.81 -12.97
C GLN A 61 -13.04 1.93 -12.72
N PRO A 62 -12.22 0.93 -13.09
CA PRO A 62 -10.77 1.10 -13.00
C PRO A 62 -10.37 2.33 -13.83
N PRO A 63 -9.37 3.11 -13.39
CA PRO A 63 -8.98 4.34 -14.09
C PRO A 63 -8.64 4.03 -15.55
N ALA A 64 -9.53 4.42 -16.46
CA ALA A 64 -9.35 4.25 -17.89
C ALA A 64 -8.30 5.26 -18.38
N GLY A 65 -7.35 4.81 -19.20
CA GLY A 65 -6.33 5.68 -19.75
C GLY A 65 -5.21 4.95 -20.45
N PRO A 66 -4.26 5.71 -21.03
CA PRO A 66 -3.14 5.14 -21.76
C PRO A 66 -2.27 4.27 -20.85
N TRP A 67 -1.52 3.34 -21.44
CA TRP A 67 -0.68 2.39 -20.70
C TRP A 67 0.27 3.05 -19.69
N TYR A 68 0.78 4.26 -19.96
CA TYR A 68 1.67 5.00 -19.06
C TYR A 68 1.00 5.40 -17.74
N ARG A 69 -0.34 5.58 -17.72
CA ARG A 69 -1.08 5.86 -16.47
C ARG A 69 -1.02 4.68 -15.50
N LYS A 70 -0.88 3.45 -15.99
CA LYS A 70 -0.67 2.27 -15.12
C LYS A 70 0.67 2.36 -14.37
N TYR A 71 1.72 2.85 -15.04
CA TYR A 71 3.02 3.08 -14.42
C TYR A 71 2.98 4.21 -13.40
N LEU A 72 2.28 5.31 -13.69
CA LEU A 72 2.08 6.41 -12.72
C LEU A 72 1.30 5.92 -11.49
N ASN A 73 0.26 5.11 -11.69
CA ASN A 73 -0.49 4.49 -10.60
C ASN A 73 0.39 3.56 -9.76
N ALA A 74 1.24 2.75 -10.40
CA ALA A 74 2.19 1.88 -9.71
C ALA A 74 3.23 2.69 -8.91
N ALA A 75 3.79 3.76 -9.49
CA ALA A 75 4.74 4.65 -8.81
C ALA A 75 4.10 5.35 -7.60
N ARG A 76 2.83 5.75 -7.72
CA ARG A 76 2.07 6.28 -6.59
C ARG A 76 1.82 5.22 -5.52
N GLY A 77 1.44 4.00 -5.91
CA GLY A 77 1.28 2.86 -5.00
C GLY A 77 2.55 2.56 -4.22
N TRP A 78 3.70 2.58 -4.92
CA TRP A 78 5.02 2.46 -4.31
C TRP A 78 5.26 3.56 -3.28
N ARG A 79 5.05 4.83 -3.63
CA ARG A 79 5.18 5.97 -2.70
C ARG A 79 4.27 5.85 -1.48
N LEU A 80 3.06 5.35 -1.65
CA LEU A 80 2.10 5.16 -0.57
C LEU A 80 2.46 4.04 0.39
N GLY A 81 2.99 2.92 -0.14
CA GLY A 81 3.47 1.83 0.70
C GLY A 81 4.66 2.27 1.57
N MET A 82 5.51 3.15 1.04
CA MET A 82 6.65 3.71 1.79
C MET A 82 6.25 4.79 2.81
N ALA A 83 5.18 5.54 2.53
CA ALA A 83 4.75 6.65 3.38
C ALA A 83 3.95 6.13 4.58
N GLY A 84 4.62 5.99 5.73
CA GLY A 84 3.98 5.77 7.03
C GLY A 84 4.63 4.70 7.92
N GLN A 85 5.57 3.89 7.42
CA GLN A 85 6.18 2.77 8.15
C GLN A 85 7.59 3.08 8.63
N SER A 86 7.88 2.87 9.91
CA SER A 86 9.25 2.96 10.45
C SER A 86 10.16 1.87 9.89
N SER A 87 9.60 0.68 9.61
CA SER A 87 10.31 -0.49 9.09
C SER A 87 10.89 -0.23 7.69
N PHE A 88 10.19 0.53 6.85
CA PHE A 88 10.68 0.93 5.53
C PHE A 88 11.99 1.73 5.59
N LEU A 89 12.14 2.67 6.54
CA LEU A 89 13.38 3.43 6.71
C LEU A 89 14.55 2.52 7.12
N VAL A 90 14.30 1.53 7.97
CA VAL A 90 15.31 0.54 8.36
C VAL A 90 15.77 -0.25 7.14
N HIS A 91 14.84 -0.75 6.32
CA HIS A 91 15.18 -1.47 5.10
C HIS A 91 15.94 -0.61 4.09
N LEU A 92 15.61 0.67 3.97
CA LEU A 92 16.33 1.61 3.11
C LEU A 92 17.78 1.83 3.59
N VAL A 93 17.98 2.07 4.89
CA VAL A 93 19.31 2.21 5.48
C VAL A 93 20.13 0.94 5.28
N CYS A 94 19.55 -0.24 5.56
CA CYS A 94 20.19 -1.52 5.32
C CYS A 94 20.59 -1.70 3.84
N THR A 95 19.72 -1.33 2.90
CA THR A 95 20.01 -1.39 1.46
C THR A 95 21.20 -0.53 1.08
N VAL A 96 21.27 0.70 1.61
CA VAL A 96 22.41 1.60 1.38
C VAL A 96 23.70 1.03 1.95
N LEU A 97 23.67 0.50 3.18
CA LEU A 97 24.84 -0.12 3.81
C LEU A 97 25.35 -1.35 3.03
N VAL A 98 24.42 -2.21 2.56
CA VAL A 98 24.75 -3.36 1.71
C VAL A 98 25.38 -2.89 0.40
N GLY A 99 24.83 -1.85 -0.24
CA GLY A 99 25.39 -1.28 -1.46
C GLY A 99 26.80 -0.71 -1.28
N ILE A 100 27.04 0.04 -0.19
CA ILE A 100 28.38 0.56 0.14
C ILE A 100 29.36 -0.59 0.35
N THR A 101 28.96 -1.60 1.14
CA THR A 101 29.81 -2.77 1.44
C THR A 101 30.14 -3.57 0.18
N ALA A 102 29.17 -3.75 -0.72
CA ALA A 102 29.36 -4.40 -2.01
C ALA A 102 30.37 -3.65 -2.92
N ILE A 103 30.29 -2.32 -2.97
CA ILE A 103 31.24 -1.49 -3.71
C ILE A 103 32.64 -1.63 -3.11
N LEU A 104 32.78 -1.52 -1.79
CA LEU A 104 34.08 -1.62 -1.10
C LEU A 104 34.75 -2.98 -1.31
N LEU A 105 33.98 -4.07 -1.35
CA LEU A 105 34.47 -5.43 -1.57
C LEU A 105 34.67 -5.80 -3.05
N SER A 106 34.36 -4.89 -3.98
CA SER A 106 34.43 -5.13 -5.43
C SER A 106 33.78 -6.47 -5.82
N VAL A 107 32.53 -6.68 -5.39
CA VAL A 107 31.76 -7.90 -5.66
C VAL A 107 31.45 -8.05 -7.16
N SER A 108 31.33 -9.29 -7.63
CA SER A 108 31.09 -9.60 -9.04
C SER A 108 29.68 -9.20 -9.51
N LEU A 109 29.45 -9.14 -10.82
CA LEU A 109 28.14 -8.83 -11.40
C LEU A 109 27.05 -9.81 -10.93
N GLU A 110 27.39 -11.10 -10.81
CA GLU A 110 26.47 -12.13 -10.32
C GLU A 110 26.06 -11.88 -8.87
N GLN A 111 27.02 -11.46 -8.03
CA GLN A 111 26.77 -11.10 -6.63
C GLN A 111 25.89 -9.85 -6.54
N TRP A 112 26.10 -8.85 -7.41
CA TRP A 112 25.20 -7.69 -7.53
C TRP A 112 23.77 -8.08 -7.89
N CYS A 113 23.58 -9.01 -8.84
CA CYS A 113 22.26 -9.52 -9.19
C CYS A 113 21.57 -10.20 -8.00
N LEU A 114 22.29 -11.03 -7.25
CA LEU A 114 21.76 -11.70 -6.05
C LEU A 114 21.40 -10.71 -4.94
N LEU A 115 22.27 -9.72 -4.68
CA LEU A 115 21.98 -8.67 -3.71
C LEU A 115 20.77 -7.83 -4.13
N GLY A 116 20.68 -7.48 -5.41
CA GLY A 116 19.53 -6.76 -5.98
C GLY A 116 18.23 -7.53 -5.85
N LEU A 117 18.26 -8.86 -6.07
CA LEU A 117 17.11 -9.73 -5.84
C LEU A 117 16.71 -9.76 -4.35
N CYS A 118 17.66 -9.93 -3.44
CA CYS A 118 17.39 -9.94 -2.00
C CYS A 118 16.72 -8.63 -1.54
N VAL A 119 17.28 -7.49 -1.94
CA VAL A 119 16.73 -6.16 -1.63
C VAL A 119 15.32 -6.01 -2.21
N SER A 120 15.13 -6.39 -3.47
CA SER A 120 13.82 -6.28 -4.14
C SER A 120 12.76 -7.15 -3.46
N CYS A 121 13.12 -8.35 -3.00
CA CYS A 121 12.22 -9.25 -2.26
C CYS A 121 11.78 -8.64 -0.92
N VAL A 122 12.73 -8.09 -0.14
CA VAL A 122 12.43 -7.45 1.15
C VAL A 122 11.52 -6.24 0.95
N LEU A 123 11.82 -5.37 -0.01
CA LEU A 123 10.98 -4.20 -0.30
C LEU A 123 9.60 -4.60 -0.80
N SER A 124 9.49 -5.68 -1.58
CA SER A 124 8.20 -6.19 -2.04
C SER A 124 7.36 -6.73 -0.88
N ALA A 125 7.98 -7.47 0.05
CA ALA A 125 7.31 -7.96 1.25
C ALA A 125 6.78 -6.80 2.11
N GLU A 126 7.57 -5.74 2.30
CA GLU A 126 7.18 -4.54 3.04
C GLU A 126 5.99 -3.80 2.39
N LEU A 127 5.98 -3.72 1.06
CA LEU A 127 4.84 -3.15 0.31
C LEU A 127 3.59 -4.00 0.45
N PHE A 128 3.70 -5.33 0.43
CA PHE A 128 2.58 -6.22 0.68
C PHE A 128 2.05 -6.09 2.10
N ASN A 129 2.93 -6.02 3.10
CA ASN A 129 2.54 -5.76 4.48
C ASN A 129 1.75 -4.45 4.61
N SER A 130 2.27 -3.36 4.03
CA SER A 130 1.60 -2.06 4.02
C SER A 130 0.25 -2.08 3.30
N ALA A 131 0.12 -2.87 2.23
CA ALA A 131 -1.15 -3.03 1.52
C ALA A 131 -2.19 -3.80 2.36
N ILE A 132 -1.75 -4.84 3.07
CA ILE A 132 -2.60 -5.64 3.97
C ILE A 132 -3.06 -4.77 5.15
N GLU A 133 -2.18 -3.97 5.74
CA GLU A 133 -2.53 -3.02 6.81
C GLU A 133 -3.58 -2.00 6.36
N ARG A 134 -3.39 -1.40 5.18
CA ARG A 134 -4.38 -0.47 4.61
C ARG A 134 -5.73 -1.14 4.35
N LEU A 135 -5.72 -2.40 3.89
CA LEU A 135 -6.93 -3.19 3.70
C LEU A 135 -7.61 -3.49 5.04
N ALA A 136 -6.86 -3.89 6.05
CA ALA A 136 -7.35 -4.16 7.40
C ALA A 136 -8.08 -2.93 7.98
N HIS A 137 -7.45 -1.76 7.91
CA HIS A 137 -8.06 -0.50 8.35
C HIS A 137 -9.29 -0.07 7.55
N SER A 138 -9.49 -0.60 6.34
CA SER A 138 -10.70 -0.35 5.55
C SER A 138 -11.86 -1.29 5.87
N ILE A 139 -11.58 -2.44 6.50
CA ILE A 139 -12.58 -3.46 6.81
C ILE A 139 -13.23 -3.21 8.17
N ASP A 140 -12.43 -2.88 9.20
CA ASP A 140 -12.95 -2.66 10.55
C ASP A 140 -12.17 -1.57 11.28
N ASP A 141 -12.91 -0.68 11.94
CA ASP A 141 -12.35 0.41 12.77
C ASP A 141 -12.15 -0.03 14.23
N GLN A 142 -12.64 -1.22 14.59
CA GLN A 142 -12.48 -1.79 15.93
C GLN A 142 -11.51 -2.97 15.93
N TYR A 143 -10.92 -3.23 17.09
CA TYR A 143 -9.98 -4.34 17.26
C TYR A 143 -10.67 -5.67 16.99
N ASN A 144 -10.07 -6.46 16.09
CA ASN A 144 -10.55 -7.76 15.67
C ASN A 144 -9.38 -8.74 15.64
N ASP A 145 -9.47 -9.81 16.45
CA ASP A 145 -8.39 -10.79 16.63
C ASP A 145 -7.95 -11.44 15.30
N GLN A 146 -8.88 -11.65 14.36
CA GLN A 146 -8.55 -12.25 13.06
C GLN A 146 -7.78 -11.27 12.17
N ILE A 147 -8.14 -9.98 12.21
CA ILE A 147 -7.40 -8.94 11.49
C ILE A 147 -6.02 -8.80 12.11
N GLY A 148 -5.92 -8.77 13.44
CA GLY A 148 -4.63 -8.76 14.15
C GLY A 148 -3.72 -9.91 13.72
N ALA A 149 -4.22 -11.15 13.73
CA ALA A 149 -3.44 -12.31 13.30
C ALA A 149 -2.99 -12.22 11.83
N ALA A 150 -3.80 -11.67 10.93
CA ALA A 150 -3.40 -11.47 9.54
C ALA A 150 -2.27 -10.43 9.39
N LEU A 151 -2.29 -9.36 10.19
CA LEU A 151 -1.25 -8.35 10.22
C LEU A 151 0.05 -8.92 10.80
N ASP A 152 -0.03 -9.73 11.85
CA ASP A 152 1.13 -10.41 12.44
C ASP A 152 1.79 -11.38 11.44
N ILE A 153 0.99 -12.11 10.65
CA ILE A 153 1.49 -12.99 9.58
C ILE A 153 2.19 -12.17 8.48
N ALA A 154 1.62 -11.03 8.10
CA ALA A 154 2.21 -10.14 7.10
C ALA A 154 3.56 -9.57 7.57
N ALA A 155 3.65 -9.11 8.82
CA ALA A 155 4.89 -8.69 9.44
C ALA A 155 5.91 -9.85 9.56
N GLY A 156 5.45 -11.05 9.88
CA GLY A 156 6.27 -12.27 9.89
C GLY A 156 6.88 -12.60 8.52
N ALA A 157 6.15 -12.36 7.43
CA ALA A 157 6.66 -12.53 6.08
C ALA A 157 7.80 -11.53 5.77
N VAL A 158 7.66 -10.27 6.18
CA VAL A 158 8.75 -9.27 6.07
C VAL A 158 9.98 -9.75 6.84
N LEU A 159 9.81 -10.16 8.10
CA LEU A 159 10.92 -10.66 8.92
C LEU A 159 11.63 -11.85 8.28
N MET A 160 10.89 -12.82 7.74
CA MET A 160 11.49 -13.97 7.06
C MET A 160 12.29 -13.54 5.84
N THR A 161 11.76 -12.65 4.99
CA THR A 161 12.52 -12.17 3.82
C THR A 161 13.78 -11.39 4.24
N ALA A 162 13.72 -10.63 5.33
CA ALA A 162 14.87 -9.91 5.86
C ALA A 162 15.96 -10.87 6.38
N ILE A 163 15.59 -11.92 7.12
CA ILE A 163 16.53 -12.95 7.58
C ILE A 163 17.20 -13.65 6.39
N ALA A 164 16.43 -14.01 5.36
CA ALA A 164 16.97 -14.62 4.15
C ALA A 164 17.95 -13.69 3.44
N ALA A 165 17.62 -12.40 3.29
CA ALA A 165 18.49 -11.40 2.69
C ALA A 165 19.80 -11.23 3.48
N VAL A 166 19.74 -11.23 4.81
CA VAL A 166 20.94 -11.18 5.67
C VAL A 166 21.80 -12.42 5.51
N ALA A 167 21.21 -13.62 5.48
CA ALA A 167 21.94 -14.87 5.29
C ALA A 167 22.66 -14.92 3.93
N ILE A 168 21.96 -14.54 2.86
CA ILE A 168 22.53 -14.50 1.51
C ILE A 168 23.60 -13.41 1.40
N GLY A 169 23.30 -12.18 1.83
CA GLY A 169 24.26 -11.07 1.78
C GLY A 169 25.52 -11.35 2.58
N SER A 170 25.39 -11.92 3.79
CA SER A 170 26.54 -12.28 4.63
C SER A 170 27.39 -13.38 3.99
N SER A 171 26.78 -14.40 3.39
CA SER A 171 27.54 -15.47 2.73
C SER A 171 28.34 -14.95 1.51
N LEU A 172 27.77 -14.03 0.73
CA LEU A 172 28.48 -13.37 -0.37
C LEU A 172 29.65 -12.51 0.13
N PHE A 173 29.43 -11.70 1.17
CA PHE A 173 30.48 -10.84 1.71
C PHE A 173 31.59 -11.61 2.40
N VAL A 174 31.27 -12.68 3.13
CA VAL A 174 32.27 -13.55 3.76
C VAL A 174 33.11 -14.25 2.69
N SER A 175 32.49 -14.82 1.65
CA SER A 175 33.22 -15.43 0.53
C SER A 175 34.18 -14.43 -0.10
N ARG A 176 33.70 -13.21 -0.38
CA ARG A 176 34.50 -12.18 -1.01
C ARG A 176 35.63 -11.67 -0.12
N TRP A 177 35.38 -11.52 1.17
CA TRP A 177 36.39 -11.11 2.14
C TRP A 177 37.51 -12.15 2.26
N LEU A 178 37.15 -13.45 2.31
CA LEU A 178 38.14 -14.53 2.39
C LEU A 178 39.07 -14.53 1.16
N GLU A 179 38.51 -14.38 -0.04
CA GLU A 179 39.28 -14.24 -1.29
C GLU A 179 40.25 -13.05 -1.28
N LEU A 180 39.86 -11.92 -0.67
CA LEU A 180 40.71 -10.73 -0.59
C LEU A 180 41.77 -10.81 0.52
N SER A 181 41.50 -11.58 1.58
CA SER A 181 42.34 -11.66 2.78
C SER A 181 43.47 -12.70 2.70
N GLY A 182 43.39 -13.65 1.77
CA GLY A 182 44.41 -14.68 1.57
C GLY A 182 44.81 -14.76 0.11
N ASN A 183 46.10 -14.50 -0.16
CA ASN A 183 46.88 -14.92 -1.35
C ASN A 183 46.10 -15.28 -2.63
#